data_AF-A0A6N2E871-F1
#
_entry.id   AF-A0A6N2E871-F1
#
_cell.length_a   1.000
_cell.length_b   1.000
_cell.length_c   1.000
_cell.angle_alpha   90.00
_cell.angle_beta   90.00
_cell.angle_gamma   90.00
#
_symmetry.space_group_name_H-M   'P 1'
#
loop_
_entity.id
_entity.type
_entity.pdbx_description
1 polymer ?
#
loop_
_entity_poly.entity_id
_entity_poly.type
_entity_poly.pdbx_seq_one_letter_code
_entity_poly.pdbx_strand_id
1 'polypeptide(L)'
;MKKLGTFGGVFVPSFEAILGAVLFLILPLLVGAVGVWNVMIIVVLANSATLATAFSIADSSTNVRNVGAGGMYALSKNSLGIAFGGSIGIQLFIAQAVSIGFYSVGFAEPLQQFVVRIPAIA
;
A
#
# COMPACT_ATOMS: atom_id res chain seq x y z
N MET A 1 -3.54 16.44 23.19
CA MET A 1 -3.26 15.31 22.28
C MET A 1 -1.78 15.35 21.90
N LYS A 2 -1.01 14.29 22.15
CA LYS A 2 0.40 14.21 21.71
C LYS A 2 0.44 14.16 20.19
N LYS A 3 1.22 15.05 19.55
CA LYS A 3 1.48 14.98 18.11
C LYS A 3 2.37 13.76 17.84
N LEU A 4 2.05 12.99 16.80
CA LEU A 4 2.89 11.90 16.34
C LEU A 4 4.16 12.48 15.69
N GLY A 5 5.32 11.86 15.94
CA GLY A 5 6.59 12.21 15.30
C GLY A 5 6.69 11.63 13.88
N THR A 6 7.75 11.96 13.15
CA THR A 6 7.99 11.45 11.78
C THR A 6 8.13 9.93 11.74
N PHE A 7 8.88 9.35 12.68
CA PHE A 7 9.14 7.91 12.71
C PHE A 7 7.88 7.13 13.08
N GLY A 8 7.30 7.40 14.24
CA GLY A 8 6.10 6.68 14.73
C GLY A 8 4.80 7.05 14.03
N GLY A 9 4.72 8.23 13.41
CA GLY A 9 3.50 8.73 12.76
C GLY A 9 3.44 8.52 11.26
N VAL A 10 4.58 8.34 10.59
CA VAL A 10 4.64 8.23 9.12
C VAL A 10 5.43 7.00 8.70
N PHE A 11 6.69 6.88 9.12
CA PHE A 11 7.57 5.80 8.61
C PHE A 11 7.06 4.39 8.97
N VAL A 12 6.77 4.13 10.24
CA VAL A 12 6.29 2.82 10.71
C VAL A 12 4.99 2.40 10.00
N PRO A 13 3.90 3.21 9.99
CA PRO A 13 2.66 2.81 9.32
C PRO A 13 2.81 2.71 7.80
N SER A 14 3.64 3.54 7.16
CA SER A 14 3.89 3.41 5.71
C SER A 14 4.66 2.14 5.37
N PHE A 15 5.64 1.76 6.18
CA PHE A 15 6.40 0.53 5.99
C PHE A 15 5.52 -0.71 6.17
N GLU A 16 4.69 -0.73 7.21
CA GLU A 16 3.72 -1.79 7.47
C GLU A 16 2.71 -1.94 6.33
N ALA A 17 2.23 -0.83 5.75
CA ALA A 17 1.27 -0.87 4.65
C ALA A 17 1.83 -1.44 3.33
N ILE A 18 3.15 -1.36 3.13
CA ILE A 18 3.82 -1.90 1.92
C ILE A 18 4.10 -3.41 2.10
N LEU A 19 4.45 -3.82 3.32
CA LEU A 19 4.67 -5.23 3.62
C LEU A 19 3.34 -5.99 3.73
N GLY A 20 3.19 -7.09 3.00
CA GLY A 20 1.95 -7.84 3.05
C GLY A 20 1.99 -9.15 2.26
N ALA A 21 0.80 -9.66 1.94
CA ALA A 21 0.60 -10.93 1.24
C ALA A 21 1.42 -11.03 -0.07
N VAL A 22 1.61 -9.92 -0.78
CA VAL A 22 2.40 -9.88 -2.01
C VAL A 22 3.85 -10.32 -1.78
N LEU A 23 4.48 -9.88 -0.69
CA LEU A 23 5.87 -10.20 -0.40
C LEU A 23 6.05 -11.69 -0.02
N PHE A 24 5.12 -12.24 0.75
CA PHE A 24 5.27 -13.59 1.31
C PHE A 24 4.68 -14.70 0.44
N LEU A 25 3.62 -14.42 -0.33
CA LEU A 25 2.95 -15.43 -1.17
C LEU A 25 3.28 -15.23 -2.65
N ILE A 26 3.13 -14.01 -3.17
CA ILE A 26 3.26 -13.77 -4.61
C ILE A 26 4.71 -13.75 -5.06
N LEU A 27 5.60 -13.06 -4.34
CA LEU A 27 6.99 -12.92 -4.76
C LEU A 27 7.71 -14.27 -4.91
N PRO A 28 7.61 -15.24 -3.98
CA PRO A 28 8.25 -16.54 -4.15
C PRO A 28 7.68 -17.33 -5.34
N LEU A 29 6.35 -17.31 -5.52
CA LEU A 29 5.70 -17.97 -6.66
C LEU A 29 6.12 -17.36 -7.99
N LEU A 30 6.21 -16.02 -8.06
CA LEU A 30 6.62 -15.30 -9.25
C LEU A 30 8.09 -15.55 -9.61
N VAL A 31 8.98 -15.56 -8.60
CA VAL A 31 10.40 -15.89 -8.79
C VAL A 31 10.55 -17.33 -9.28
N GLY A 32 9.76 -18.27 -8.75
CA GLY A 32 9.75 -19.67 -9.19
C GLY A 32 9.26 -19.86 -10.63
N ALA A 33 8.29 -19.06 -11.08
CA ALA A 33 7.70 -19.18 -12.41
C ALA A 33 8.49 -18.44 -13.51
N VAL A 34 8.96 -17.22 -13.24
CA VAL A 34 9.52 -16.30 -14.26
C VAL A 34 11.05 -16.17 -14.16
N GLY A 35 11.64 -16.62 -13.05
CA GLY A 35 13.07 -16.56 -12.78
C GLY A 35 13.52 -15.23 -12.14
N VAL A 36 14.65 -15.29 -11.42
CA VAL A 36 15.15 -14.19 -10.59
C VAL A 36 15.45 -12.92 -11.40
N TRP A 37 16.09 -13.06 -12.56
CA TRP A 37 16.49 -11.90 -13.38
C TRP A 37 15.31 -11.09 -13.89
N ASN A 38 14.26 -11.78 -14.36
CA ASN A 38 13.06 -11.13 -14.86
C ASN A 38 12.28 -10.45 -13.73
N VAL A 39 12.19 -11.09 -12.56
CA VAL A 39 11.55 -10.48 -11.38
C VAL A 39 12.31 -9.24 -10.91
N MET A 40 13.65 -9.24 -10.95
CA MET A 40 14.45 -8.05 -10.61
C MET A 40 14.11 -6.86 -11.51
N ILE A 41 13.93 -7.06 -12.82
CA ILE A 41 13.53 -5.99 -13.75
C ILE A 41 12.14 -5.46 -13.38
N ILE A 42 11.19 -6.36 -13.10
CA ILE A 42 9.82 -5.99 -12.71
C ILE A 42 9.84 -5.15 -11.42
N VAL A 43 10.62 -5.58 -10.41
CA VAL A 43 10.74 -4.88 -9.12
C VAL A 43 11.34 -3.49 -9.30
N VAL A 44 12.38 -3.34 -10.13
CA VAL A 44 13.00 -2.03 -10.40
C VAL A 44 12.01 -1.09 -11.10
N LEU A 45 11.28 -1.58 -12.11
CA LEU A 45 10.26 -0.79 -12.80
C LEU A 45 9.14 -0.36 -11.86
N ALA A 46 8.61 -1.29 -11.05
CA ALA A 46 7.57 -0.98 -10.08
C ALA A 46 8.03 0.07 -9.05
N ASN A 47 9.23 -0.09 -8.49
CA ASN A 47 9.78 0.87 -7.54
C ASN A 47 10.03 2.25 -8.17
N SER A 48 10.44 2.31 -9.44
CA SER A 48 10.63 3.58 -10.13
C SER A 48 9.33 4.38 -10.25
N ALA A 49 8.21 3.70 -10.53
CA ALA A 49 6.89 4.32 -10.57
C ALA A 49 6.46 4.81 -9.17
N THR A 50 6.65 3.99 -8.14
CA THR A 50 6.34 4.36 -6.75
C THR A 50 7.16 5.56 -6.28
N LEU A 51 8.46 5.61 -6.60
CA LEU A 51 9.34 6.73 -6.27
C LEU A 51 8.90 8.02 -6.96
N ALA A 52 8.52 7.95 -8.25
CA ALA A 52 7.99 9.11 -8.96
C ALA A 52 6.69 9.63 -8.31
N THR A 53 5.79 8.74 -7.91
CA THR A 53 4.57 9.12 -7.17
C THR A 53 4.90 9.71 -5.79
N ALA A 54 5.87 9.14 -5.08
CA ALA A 54 6.28 9.63 -3.76
C ALA A 54 6.85 11.06 -3.85
N PHE A 55 7.68 11.36 -4.85
CA PHE A 55 8.17 12.72 -5.08
C PHE A 55 7.05 13.70 -5.45
N SER A 56 6.08 13.29 -6.27
CA SER A 56 4.91 14.13 -6.60
C SER A 56 4.05 14.45 -5.37
N ILE A 57 3.85 13.47 -4.47
CA ILE A 57 3.11 13.68 -3.22
C ILE A 57 3.92 14.56 -2.26
N ALA A 58 5.24 14.39 -2.19
CA ALA A 58 6.12 15.23 -1.38
C ALA A 58 6.01 16.71 -1.78
N ASP A 59 6.12 17.01 -3.08
CA ASP A 59 5.94 18.37 -3.62
C ASP A 59 4.54 18.92 -3.28
N SER A 60 3.50 18.14 -3.62
CA SER A 60 2.10 18.49 -3.33
C SER A 60 1.86 18.77 -1.84
N SER A 61 2.55 18.06 -0.95
CA SER A 61 2.43 18.21 0.50
C SER A 61 3.12 19.45 1.06
N THR A 62 4.21 19.88 0.42
CA THR A 62 4.98 21.07 0.83
C THR A 62 4.34 22.36 0.33
N ASN A 63 3.56 22.30 -0.76
CA ASN A 63 2.85 23.45 -1.32
C ASN A 63 1.66 23.93 -0.47
N VAL A 64 1.12 23.07 0.40
CA VAL A 64 -0.08 23.39 1.19
C VAL A 64 0.29 24.07 2.50
N ARG A 65 -0.19 25.31 2.70
CA ARG A 65 0.13 26.13 3.89
C ARG A 65 -0.37 25.54 5.22
N ASN A 66 -1.41 24.69 5.19
CA ASN A 66 -1.89 23.99 6.38
C ASN A 66 -2.44 22.61 6.00
N VAL A 67 -1.73 21.55 6.39
CA VAL A 67 -2.22 20.17 6.30
C VAL A 67 -3.23 19.97 7.43
N GLY A 68 -4.49 20.30 7.17
CA GLY A 68 -5.59 20.09 8.11
C GLY A 68 -5.80 18.61 8.43
N ALA A 69 -6.63 18.33 9.45
CA ALA A 69 -7.10 16.97 9.70
C ALA A 69 -7.91 16.47 8.48
N GLY A 70 -7.60 15.26 7.99
CA GLY A 70 -8.30 14.69 6.82
C GLY A 70 -7.42 13.85 5.88
N GLY A 71 -6.13 13.69 6.18
CA GLY A 71 -5.25 12.75 5.48
C GLY A 71 -5.04 13.08 4.01
N MET A 72 -4.90 12.04 3.17
CA MET A 72 -4.57 12.17 1.75
C MET A 72 -5.65 12.89 0.93
N TYR A 73 -6.94 12.67 1.23
CA TYR A 73 -8.03 13.33 0.51
C TYR A 73 -8.03 14.85 0.76
N ALA A 74 -7.88 15.26 2.02
CA ALA A 74 -7.78 16.68 2.34
C ALA A 74 -6.53 17.32 1.71
N LEU A 75 -5.41 16.59 1.66
CA LEU A 75 -4.19 17.06 1.01
C LEU A 75 -4.39 17.30 -0.49
N SER A 76 -4.91 16.30 -1.22
CA SER A 76 -5.11 16.41 -2.67
C SER A 76 -6.16 17.46 -3.03
N LYS A 77 -7.25 17.55 -2.26
CA LYS A 77 -8.28 18.60 -2.45
C LYS A 77 -7.71 20.00 -2.28
N ASN A 78 -6.86 20.21 -1.28
CA ASN A 78 -6.31 21.53 -0.97
C ASN A 78 -5.14 21.94 -1.89
N SER A 79 -4.40 20.97 -2.44
CA SER A 79 -3.26 21.23 -3.34
C SER A 79 -3.69 21.35 -4.82
N LEU A 80 -4.58 20.46 -5.30
CA LEU A 80 -4.96 20.36 -6.73
C LEU A 80 -6.40 20.86 -7.03
N GLY A 81 -7.17 21.21 -6.01
CA GLY A 81 -8.57 21.63 -6.13
C GLY A 81 -9.58 20.49 -6.05
N ILE A 82 -10.87 20.87 -6.00
CA ILE A 82 -11.98 19.95 -5.67
C ILE A 82 -12.20 18.87 -6.74
N ALA A 83 -12.09 19.21 -8.03
CA ALA A 83 -12.32 18.28 -9.12
C ALA A 83 -11.27 17.15 -9.15
N PHE A 84 -9.98 17.52 -9.08
CA PHE A 84 -8.88 16.55 -9.04
C PHE A 84 -8.84 15.77 -7.72
N GLY A 85 -9.04 16.44 -6.58
CA GLY A 85 -9.10 15.77 -5.28
C GLY A 85 -10.25 14.76 -5.17
N GLY A 86 -11.42 15.07 -5.75
CA GLY A 86 -12.57 14.18 -5.83
C GLY A 86 -12.30 12.94 -6.68
N SER A 87 -11.77 13.13 -7.89
CA SER A 87 -11.39 12.04 -8.81
C SER A 87 -10.40 11.06 -8.16
N ILE A 88 -9.28 11.58 -7.66
CA ILE A 88 -8.24 10.77 -7.01
C ILE A 88 -8.81 10.07 -5.76
N GLY A 89 -9.66 10.76 -4.99
CA GLY A 89 -10.31 10.19 -3.81
C GLY A 89 -11.18 8.97 -4.12
N ILE A 90 -11.97 9.03 -5.20
CA ILE A 90 -12.82 7.90 -5.62
C ILE A 90 -11.97 6.73 -6.09
N GLN A 91 -10.92 6.99 -6.87
CA GLN A 91 -10.00 5.95 -7.33
C GLN A 91 -9.32 5.25 -6.15
N LEU A 92 -8.81 6.02 -5.18
CA LEU A 92 -8.19 5.48 -3.97
C LEU A 92 -9.20 4.69 -3.13
N PHE A 93 -10.44 5.16 -2.99
CA PHE A 93 -11.48 4.44 -2.25
C PHE A 93 -11.74 3.05 -2.84
N ILE A 94 -11.91 2.96 -4.16
CA ILE A 94 -12.14 1.68 -4.85
C ILE A 94 -10.91 0.78 -4.71
N ALA A 95 -9.71 1.32 -4.89
CA ALA A 95 -8.47 0.56 -4.74
C ALA A 95 -8.33 -0.02 -3.33
N GLN A 96 -8.63 0.76 -2.28
CA GLN A 96 -8.59 0.27 -0.90
C GLN A 96 -9.68 -0.78 -0.64
N ALA A 97 -10.90 -0.60 -1.16
CA ALA A 97 -11.98 -1.57 -1.01
C ALA A 97 -11.62 -2.94 -1.60
N VAL A 98 -11.05 -2.95 -2.81
CA VAL A 98 -10.57 -4.20 -3.46
C VAL A 98 -9.39 -4.80 -2.70
N SER A 99 -8.48 -3.95 -2.18
CA SER A 99 -7.31 -4.40 -1.41
C SER A 99 -7.70 -5.18 -0.16
N ILE A 100 -8.79 -4.80 0.53
CA ILE A 100 -9.30 -5.53 1.70
C ILE A 100 -9.64 -6.98 1.33
N GLY A 101 -10.32 -7.19 0.20
CA GLY A 101 -10.62 -8.53 -0.30
C GLY A 101 -9.37 -9.33 -0.63
N PHE A 102 -8.44 -8.71 -1.37
CA PHE A 102 -7.17 -9.33 -1.73
C PHE A 102 -6.35 -9.78 -0.50
N TYR A 103 -6.18 -8.91 0.49
CA TYR A 103 -5.45 -9.25 1.71
C TYR A 103 -6.19 -10.27 2.59
N SER A 104 -7.52 -10.28 2.59
CA SER A 104 -8.31 -11.28 3.32
C SER A 104 -8.11 -12.68 2.73
N VAL A 105 -8.11 -12.81 1.40
CA VAL A 105 -7.83 -14.08 0.71
C VAL A 105 -6.38 -14.50 0.91
N GLY A 106 -5.44 -13.56 0.77
CA GLY A 106 -4.02 -13.81 1.01
C GLY A 106 -3.72 -14.26 2.45
N PHE A 107 -4.52 -13.85 3.43
CA PHE A 107 -4.41 -14.38 4.79
C PHE A 107 -5.08 -15.76 4.95
N ALA A 108 -6.23 -15.98 4.30
CA ALA A 108 -7.00 -17.23 4.42
C ALA A 108 -6.26 -18.44 3.84
N GLU A 109 -5.53 -18.29 2.74
CA GLU A 109 -4.82 -19.39 2.05
C GLU A 109 -3.79 -20.12 2.93
N PRO A 110 -2.79 -19.45 3.54
CA PRO A 110 -1.87 -20.12 4.46
C PRO A 110 -2.56 -20.60 5.75
N LEU A 111 -3.60 -19.90 6.21
CA LEU A 111 -4.35 -20.28 7.40
C LEU A 111 -5.11 -21.60 7.20
N GLN A 112 -5.72 -21.81 6.03
CA GLN A 112 -6.40 -23.07 5.71
C GLN A 112 -5.43 -24.25 5.72
N GLN A 113 -4.24 -24.10 5.13
CA GLN A 113 -3.21 -25.14 5.17
C GLN A 113 -2.78 -25.50 6.59
N PHE A 114 -2.70 -24.50 7.47
CA PHE A 114 -2.36 -24.71 8.88
C PHE A 114 -3.47 -25.43 9.64
N VAL A 115 -4.74 -24.99 9.48
CA VAL A 115 -5.89 -25.55 10.21
C VAL A 115 -6.14 -27.01 9.83
N VAL A 116 -6.06 -27.37 8.54
CA VAL A 116 -6.22 -28.76 8.07
C VAL A 116 -5.15 -29.70 8.65
N ARG A 117 -4.00 -29.17 9.04
CA ARG A 117 -2.89 -29.95 9.59
C ARG A 117 -3.03 -30.23 11.10
N ILE A 118 -4.01 -29.64 11.79
CA ILE A 118 -4.26 -29.89 13.21
C ILE A 118 -5.14 -31.14 13.36
N PRO A 119 -4.65 -32.22 14.01
CA PRO A 119 -5.34 -33.51 14.08
C PRO A 119 -6.61 -33.53 14.96
N ALA A 120 -7.09 -32.38 15.44
CA ALA A 120 -8.28 -32.29 16.29
C ALA A 120 -9.60 -32.22 15.48
N ILE A 121 -9.55 -32.09 14.15
CA ILE A 121 -10.73 -31.91 13.26
C ILE A 121 -10.67 -32.85 12.02
N ALA A 122 -9.76 -33.83 11.99
CA ALA A 122 -9.68 -34.85 10.94
C ALA A 122 -10.46 -36.12 11.32
#